data_AF-A0A8X7V8P9-F1
#
_entry.id   AF-A0A8X7V8P9-F1
#
_cell.length_a   1.000
_cell.length_b   1.000
_cell.length_c   1.000
_cell.angle_alpha   90.00
_cell.angle_beta   90.00
_cell.angle_gamma   90.00
#
_symmetry.space_group_name_H-M   'P 1'
#
loop_
_entity.id
_entity.type
_entity.pdbx_description
1 polymer ?
#
loop_
_entity_poly.entity_id
_entity_poly.type
_entity_poly.pdbx_seq_one_letter_code
_entity_poly.pdbx_strand_id
1 'polypeptide(L)'
;MIEENKSYSSLLVMVRETYKFVQLLLPTEPLLLTYEFSNWIKEPGDYTTLPVEIKQDGDIELFMSVRSDCVWLEIYVTFDERDVDLYIRQREEEDGINNEENQGSDSKLLPWKDKFYI
;
A
#
# COMPACT_ATOMS: atom_id res chain seq x y z
N MET A 1 -8.04 -11.49 -2.58
CA MET A 1 -9.05 -11.89 -1.58
C MET A 1 -8.35 -12.32 -0.29
N ILE A 2 -8.23 -11.38 0.65
CA ILE A 2 -7.87 -11.71 2.04
C ILE A 2 -9.08 -12.46 2.61
N GLU A 3 -8.90 -13.74 2.92
CA GLU A 3 -9.87 -14.45 3.76
C GLU A 3 -9.97 -13.72 5.11
N GLU A 4 -11.17 -13.57 5.64
CA GLU A 4 -11.55 -12.78 6.83
C GLU A 4 -10.83 -13.21 8.14
N ASN A 5 -9.88 -14.14 8.08
CA ASN A 5 -9.14 -14.72 9.20
C ASN A 5 -7.61 -14.56 9.10
N LYS A 6 -7.11 -13.53 8.41
CA LYS A 6 -5.66 -13.30 8.33
C LYS A 6 -5.19 -12.44 9.50
N SER A 7 -4.34 -13.03 10.33
CA SER A 7 -3.58 -12.30 11.34
C SER A 7 -2.70 -11.22 10.71
N TYR A 8 -2.31 -10.23 11.48
CA TYR A 8 -1.42 -9.14 11.09
C TYR A 8 -0.09 -9.63 10.56
N SER A 9 0.47 -10.67 11.18
CA SER A 9 1.67 -11.33 10.68
C SER A 9 1.46 -11.94 9.29
N SER A 10 0.29 -12.57 9.06
CA SER A 10 -0.05 -13.16 7.75
C SER A 10 -0.26 -12.09 6.68
N LEU A 11 -0.86 -10.95 7.05
CA LEU A 11 -0.99 -9.79 6.17
C LEU A 11 0.38 -9.23 5.78
N LEU A 12 1.28 -9.05 6.74
CA LEU A 12 2.64 -8.59 6.47
C LEU A 12 3.42 -9.53 5.54
N VAL A 13 3.31 -10.85 5.75
CA VAL A 13 3.94 -11.84 4.86
C VAL A 13 3.39 -11.70 3.44
N MET A 14 2.07 -11.64 3.28
CA MET A 14 1.45 -11.47 1.97
C MET A 14 1.88 -10.19 1.28
N VAL A 15 1.93 -9.07 2.00
CA VAL A 15 2.38 -7.78 1.47
C VAL A 15 3.82 -7.90 0.97
N ARG A 16 4.70 -8.53 1.76
CA ARG A 16 6.10 -8.74 1.37
C ARG A 16 6.26 -9.62 0.14
N GLU A 17 5.48 -10.69 0.04
CA GLU A 17 5.53 -11.60 -1.10
C GLU A 17 4.98 -10.93 -2.36
N THR A 18 3.84 -10.24 -2.25
CA THR A 18 3.15 -9.60 -3.39
C THR A 18 4.01 -8.53 -4.05
N TYR A 19 4.70 -7.72 -3.24
CA TYR A 19 5.56 -6.64 -3.71
C TYR A 19 7.03 -7.04 -3.82
N LYS A 20 7.33 -8.33 -3.64
CA LYS A 20 8.69 -8.89 -3.62
C LYS A 20 9.63 -8.14 -2.66
N PHE A 21 9.10 -7.51 -1.61
CA PHE A 21 9.92 -6.81 -0.61
C PHE A 21 10.89 -7.74 0.10
N VAL A 22 10.71 -9.06 0.06
CA VAL A 22 11.74 -10.00 0.54
C VAL A 22 13.09 -9.87 -0.19
N GLN A 23 13.12 -9.27 -1.37
CA GLN A 23 14.34 -9.03 -2.16
C GLN A 23 14.95 -7.65 -1.87
N LEU A 24 14.14 -6.72 -1.36
CA LEU A 24 14.50 -5.31 -1.16
C LEU A 24 14.73 -4.97 0.31
N LEU A 25 13.98 -5.61 1.19
CA LEU A 25 13.94 -5.38 2.62
C LEU A 25 14.41 -6.60 3.39
N LEU A 26 15.10 -6.36 4.50
CA LEU A 26 15.37 -7.42 5.47
C LEU A 26 14.06 -7.92 6.08
N PRO A 27 13.99 -9.21 6.49
CA PRO A 27 12.80 -9.75 7.16
C PRO A 27 12.39 -8.98 8.42
N THR A 28 13.35 -8.31 9.06
CA THR A 28 13.17 -7.53 10.29
C THR A 28 12.84 -6.06 10.04
N GLU A 29 12.96 -5.57 8.81
CA GLU A 29 12.69 -4.15 8.53
C GLU A 29 11.20 -3.86 8.63
N PRO A 30 10.78 -2.79 9.32
CA PRO A 30 9.37 -2.53 9.56
C PRO A 30 8.65 -2.13 8.26
N LEU A 31 7.45 -2.69 8.07
CA LEU A 31 6.47 -2.18 7.11
C LEU A 31 5.36 -1.50 7.88
N LEU A 32 5.04 -0.27 7.51
CA LEU A 32 3.91 0.46 8.04
C LEU A 32 2.71 0.26 7.11
N LEU A 33 1.61 -0.27 7.65
CA LEU A 33 0.35 -0.43 6.94
C LEU A 33 -0.62 0.64 7.42
N THR A 34 -1.19 1.41 6.50
CA THR A 34 -2.19 2.43 6.84
C THR A 34 -3.38 2.37 5.90
N TYR A 35 -4.52 2.91 6.31
CA TYR A 35 -5.63 3.20 5.40
C TYR A 35 -6.17 4.61 5.67
N GLU A 36 -6.75 5.24 4.65
CA GLU A 36 -7.37 6.55 4.81
C GLU A 36 -8.76 6.58 4.18
N PHE A 37 -9.66 7.34 4.81
CA PHE A 37 -10.95 7.63 4.22
C PHE A 37 -10.76 8.68 3.12
N SER A 38 -11.41 8.46 1.99
CA SER A 38 -11.34 9.42 0.89
C SER A 38 -12.04 10.74 1.27
N ASN A 39 -11.58 11.84 0.67
CA ASN A 39 -11.94 13.20 1.07
C ASN A 39 -13.43 13.56 0.89
N TRP A 40 -14.15 12.84 0.02
CA TRP A 40 -15.61 12.97 -0.14
C TRP A 40 -16.45 12.49 1.05
N ILE A 41 -15.87 11.71 1.96
CA ILE A 41 -16.53 11.23 3.19
C ILE A 41 -16.15 12.11 4.38
N LYS A 42 -15.05 12.87 4.28
CA LYS A 42 -14.60 13.79 5.32
C LYS A 42 -15.55 14.98 5.37
N GLU A 43 -15.99 15.36 6.57
CA GLU A 43 -16.77 16.57 6.74
C GLU A 43 -15.95 17.80 6.28
N PRO A 44 -16.56 18.80 5.63
CA PRO A 44 -15.87 20.03 5.25
C PRO A 44 -15.34 20.72 6.52
N GLY A 45 -14.02 20.70 6.72
CA GLY A 45 -13.37 21.18 7.95
C GLY A 45 -12.42 20.16 8.58
N ASP A 46 -12.61 18.88 8.29
CA ASP A 46 -11.79 17.79 8.81
C ASP A 46 -10.63 17.46 7.85
N TYR A 47 -9.73 18.43 7.68
CA TYR A 47 -8.59 18.33 6.76
C TYR A 47 -7.40 17.57 7.35
N THR A 48 -7.50 17.09 8.59
CA THR A 48 -6.37 16.62 9.39
C THR A 48 -6.49 15.17 9.85
N THR A 49 -7.43 14.39 9.32
CA THR A 49 -7.53 12.97 9.67
C THR A 49 -6.28 12.24 9.18
N LEU A 50 -5.38 11.93 10.11
CA LEU A 50 -4.19 11.14 9.87
C LEU A 50 -4.61 9.75 9.35
N PRO A 51 -3.82 9.13 8.45
CA PRO A 51 -4.03 7.74 8.08
C PRO A 51 -4.11 6.85 9.32
N VAL A 52 -5.05 5.91 9.31
CA VAL A 52 -5.22 4.95 10.41
C VAL A 52 -4.20 3.85 10.22
N GLU A 53 -3.35 3.65 11.23
CA GLU A 53 -2.32 2.60 11.22
C GLU A 53 -2.90 1.24 11.61
N ILE A 54 -2.51 0.19 10.89
CA ILE A 54 -2.82 -1.22 11.20
C ILE A 54 -1.58 -1.83 11.85
N LYS A 55 -1.68 -2.22 13.13
CA LYS A 55 -0.56 -2.72 13.94
C LYS A 55 -0.78 -4.12 14.52
N GLN A 56 -2.02 -4.55 14.59
CA GLN A 56 -2.42 -5.79 15.26
C GLN A 56 -3.68 -6.39 14.62
N ASP A 57 -4.01 -7.62 15.00
CA ASP A 57 -5.15 -8.37 14.47
C ASP A 57 -6.48 -7.62 14.66
N GLY A 58 -6.69 -6.97 15.80
CA GLY A 58 -7.89 -6.18 16.06
C GLY A 58 -8.04 -4.97 15.11
N ASP A 59 -6.94 -4.42 14.59
CA ASP A 59 -6.99 -3.33 13.61
C ASP A 59 -7.37 -3.85 12.22
N ILE A 60 -7.04 -5.12 11.91
CA ILE A 60 -7.48 -5.79 10.69
C ILE A 60 -8.97 -6.07 10.75
N GLU A 61 -9.47 -6.58 11.88
CA GLU A 61 -10.91 -6.77 12.08
C GLU A 61 -11.68 -5.46 11.91
N LEU A 62 -11.15 -4.37 12.48
CA LEU A 62 -11.71 -3.03 12.31
C LEU A 62 -11.67 -2.59 10.84
N PHE A 63 -10.53 -2.74 10.16
CA PHE A 63 -10.39 -2.42 8.74
C PHE A 63 -11.40 -3.19 7.88
N MET A 64 -11.53 -4.50 8.09
CA MET A 64 -12.46 -5.35 7.33
C MET A 64 -13.92 -4.96 7.60
N SER A 65 -14.26 -4.64 8.85
CA SER A 65 -15.59 -4.15 9.24
C SER A 65 -15.92 -2.84 8.54
N VAL A 66 -15.00 -1.87 8.55
CA VAL A 66 -15.18 -0.58 7.86
C VAL A 66 -15.27 -0.76 6.35
N ARG A 67 -14.44 -1.65 5.80
CA ARG A 67 -14.41 -1.95 4.36
C ARG A 67 -15.72 -2.58 3.86
N SER A 68 -16.45 -3.30 4.71
CA SER A 68 -17.79 -3.80 4.36
C SER A 68 -18.75 -2.66 3.97
N ASP A 69 -18.62 -1.50 4.62
CA ASP A 69 -19.41 -0.30 4.31
C ASP A 69 -18.71 0.62 3.28
N CYS A 70 -17.37 0.60 3.26
CA CYS A 70 -16.53 1.40 2.39
C CYS A 70 -15.69 0.50 1.47
N VAL A 71 -16.32 -0.08 0.44
CA VAL A 71 -15.67 -1.05 -0.46
C VAL A 71 -14.47 -0.49 -1.23
N TRP A 72 -14.36 0.84 -1.34
CA TRP A 72 -13.24 1.56 -1.94
C TRP A 72 -12.08 1.81 -0.97
N LEU A 73 -12.12 1.30 0.26
CA LEU A 73 -11.06 1.49 1.25
C LEU A 73 -9.83 0.65 0.87
N GLU A 74 -8.71 1.33 0.69
CA GLU A 74 -7.43 0.76 0.27
C GLU A 74 -6.44 0.76 1.45
N ILE A 75 -5.57 -0.25 1.48
CA ILE A 75 -4.39 -0.26 2.37
C ILE A 75 -3.21 0.32 1.60
N TYR A 76 -2.49 1.22 2.25
CA TYR A 76 -1.22 1.78 1.82
C TYR A 76 -0.08 1.13 2.60
N VAL A 77 1.00 0.82 1.89
CA VAL A 77 2.23 0.25 2.46
C VAL A 77 3.33 1.29 2.41
N THR A 78 3.95 1.54 3.55
CA THR A 78 5.03 2.51 3.73
C THR A 78 6.25 1.82 4.33
N PHE A 79 7.44 2.14 3.80
CA PHE A 79 8.73 1.58 4.19
C PHE A 79 9.83 2.66 3.98
N ASP A 80 11.08 2.42 4.42
CA ASP A 80 12.13 3.47 4.47
C ASP A 80 12.40 4.09 3.08
N GLU A 81 12.73 5.38 3.05
CA GLU A 81 12.86 6.20 1.83
C GLU A 81 13.93 5.64 0.87
N ARG A 82 15.01 5.07 1.43
CA ARG A 82 16.09 4.43 0.64
C ARG A 82 15.59 3.22 -0.14
N ASP A 83 14.62 2.52 0.40
CA ASP A 83 14.11 1.29 -0.16
C ASP A 83 13.03 1.57 -1.22
N VAL A 84 12.34 2.72 -1.12
CA VAL A 84 11.39 3.21 -2.13
C VAL A 84 12.07 3.37 -3.49
N ASP A 85 13.26 3.97 -3.52
CA ASP A 85 14.05 4.14 -4.75
C ASP A 85 14.44 2.79 -5.38
N LEU A 86 14.79 1.80 -4.56
CA LEU A 86 15.14 0.46 -5.04
C LEU A 86 13.92 -0.27 -5.59
N TYR A 87 12.79 -0.16 -4.91
CA TYR A 87 11.51 -0.70 -5.38
C TYR A 87 11.09 -0.09 -6.72
N ILE A 88 11.15 1.23 -6.85
CA ILE A 88 10.81 1.93 -8.10
C ILE A 88 11.71 1.44 -9.23
N ARG A 89 13.04 1.42 -9.03
CA ARG A 89 13.97 0.92 -10.06
C ARG A 89 13.70 -0.53 -10.43
N GLN A 90 13.44 -1.39 -9.46
CA GLN A 90 13.10 -2.79 -9.73
C GLN A 90 11.81 -2.89 -10.56
N ARG A 91 10.79 -2.09 -10.26
CA ARG A 91 9.54 -2.08 -11.03
C ARG A 91 9.73 -1.52 -12.43
N GLU A 92 10.51 -0.45 -12.59
CA GLU A 92 10.89 0.09 -13.89
C GLU A 92 11.69 -0.91 -14.72
N GLU A 93 12.55 -1.72 -14.11
CA GLU A 93 13.29 -2.80 -14.79
C GLU A 93 12.39 -3.98 -15.16
N GLU A 94 11.47 -4.38 -14.27
CA GLU A 94 10.51 -5.47 -14.52
C GLU A 94 9.46 -5.09 -15.57
N ASP A 95 8.98 -3.84 -15.55
CA ASP A 95 7.97 -3.31 -16.49
C ASP A 95 8.63 -2.78 -17.79
N GLY A 96 9.90 -2.39 -17.73
CA GLY A 96 10.68 -1.83 -18.84
C GLY A 96 11.21 -2.87 -19.85
N ILE A 97 10.90 -4.15 -19.69
CA ILE A 97 11.24 -5.21 -20.66
C ILE A 97 10.24 -5.26 -21.84
N ASN A 98 9.23 -4.38 -21.90
CA ASN A 98 8.43 -4.18 -23.10
C ASN A 98 8.26 -2.70 -23.41
N ASN A 99 8.87 -2.27 -24.53
CA ASN A 99 8.44 -1.22 -25.46
C ASN A 99 9.61 -0.31 -25.86
N GLU A 100 10.37 -0.74 -26.87
CA GLU A 100 10.72 0.21 -27.92
C GLU A 100 9.40 0.81 -28.46
N GLU A 101 9.38 2.13 -28.62
CA GLU A 101 8.31 2.96 -29.20
C GLU A 101 7.06 3.24 -28.34
N ASN A 102 7.09 4.34 -27.59
CA ASN A 102 6.32 5.53 -27.97
C ASN A 102 6.62 6.75 -27.10
N GLN A 103 6.78 7.88 -27.77
CA GLN A 103 6.96 9.21 -27.19
C GLN A 103 5.73 9.69 -26.42
N GLY A 104 6.00 10.36 -25.30
CA GLY A 104 5.20 11.49 -24.81
C GLY A 104 4.26 11.17 -23.66
N SER A 105 4.56 11.71 -22.48
CA SER A 105 3.58 12.43 -21.63
C SER A 105 4.21 12.79 -20.28
N ASP A 106 3.80 13.96 -19.79
CA ASP A 106 4.17 14.56 -18.50
C ASP A 106 4.25 13.54 -17.35
N SER A 107 5.46 13.30 -16.86
CA SER A 107 5.74 12.60 -15.62
C SER A 107 5.36 13.49 -14.43
N LYS A 108 4.06 13.58 -14.14
CA LYS A 108 3.58 14.00 -12.82
C LYS A 108 3.97 12.91 -11.82
N LEU A 109 5.00 13.22 -11.03
CA LEU A 109 5.39 12.57 -9.79
C LEU A 109 4.14 12.12 -9.02
N LEU A 110 3.87 10.82 -8.98
CA LEU A 110 2.89 10.24 -8.06
C LEU A 110 3.66 9.72 -6.84
N PRO A 111 3.44 10.30 -5.65
CA PRO A 111 4.05 9.79 -4.45
C PRO A 111 3.42 8.43 -4.11
N TRP A 112 4.14 7.33 -4.40
CA TRP A 112 4.20 6.02 -3.71
C TRP A 112 2.91 5.39 -3.12
N LYS A 113 1.72 5.79 -3.58
CA LYS A 113 0.45 5.12 -3.31
C LYS A 113 0.26 3.95 -4.25
N ASP A 114 0.98 2.86 -4.02
CA ASP A 114 0.61 1.60 -4.64
C ASP A 114 -0.67 1.06 -3.98
N LYS A 115 -1.68 0.83 -4.83
CA LYS A 115 -3.05 0.49 -4.41
C LYS A 115 -3.17 -1.01 -4.16
N PHE A 116 -3.62 -1.40 -2.97
CA PHE A 116 -4.03 -2.76 -2.69
C PHE A 116 -5.49 -3.01 -3.07
N TYR A 117 -5.72 -3.84 -4.10
CA TYR A 117 -7.01 -4.47 -4.33
C TYR A 117 -7.04 -5.81 -3.60
N ILE A 118 -7.57 -5.79 -2.38
CA ILE A 118 -7.79 -7.01 -1.58
C ILE A 118 -9.06 -7.74 -2.03
#